data_AF-A0AA86RHM8-F1
#
_entry.id   AF-A0AA86RHM8-F1
#
_cell.length_a   1.000
_cell.length_b   1.000
_cell.length_c   1.000
_cell.angle_alpha   90.00
_cell.angle_beta   90.00
_cell.angle_gamma   90.00
#
_symmetry.space_group_name_H-M   'P 1'
#
loop_
_entity.id
_entity.type
_entity.pdbx_description
1 polymer ?
#
loop_
_entity_poly.entity_id
_entity_poly.type
_entity_poly.pdbx_seq_one_letter_code
_entity_poly.pdbx_strand_id
1 'polypeptide(L)'
;MTYYCMEILIIMQEELKQQIKILQNEILQTYNKRILKSQNKLQPRLRQRDRWTADEDKLLIQQLQIHGIKGQDLFNIPTKSANQVYYRLRYLKQVYLQQKSVHEHTKFDQNIDLSCFKLFCKQYWY
;
A
#
# COMPACT_ATOMS: atom_id res chain seq x y z
N MET A 1 7.93 -71.39 -1.82
CA MET A 1 8.83 -70.43 -1.15
C MET A 1 9.01 -69.12 -1.91
N THR A 2 9.01 -69.10 -3.25
CA THR A 2 9.22 -67.87 -4.06
C THR A 2 8.02 -66.92 -4.09
N TYR A 3 6.79 -67.45 -4.07
CA TYR A 3 5.54 -66.66 -4.14
C TYR A 3 5.36 -65.72 -2.94
N TYR A 4 5.60 -66.21 -1.73
CA TYR A 4 5.50 -65.43 -0.49
C TYR A 4 6.50 -64.26 -0.45
N CYS A 5 7.68 -64.44 -1.06
CA CYS A 5 8.69 -63.40 -1.15
C CYS A 5 8.26 -62.27 -2.11
N MET A 6 7.57 -62.61 -3.20
CA MET A 6 7.05 -61.59 -4.14
C MET A 6 5.88 -60.79 -3.55
N GLU A 7 4.98 -61.42 -2.79
CA GLU A 7 3.89 -60.69 -2.11
C GLU A 7 4.44 -59.70 -1.07
N ILE A 8 5.47 -60.09 -0.31
CA ILE A 8 6.14 -59.18 0.65
C ILE A 8 6.78 -58.00 -0.08
N LEU A 9 7.46 -58.22 -1.22
CA LEU A 9 8.07 -57.14 -1.99
C LEU A 9 7.05 -56.16 -2.56
N ILE A 10 5.88 -56.64 -2.99
CA ILE A 10 4.79 -55.79 -3.48
C ILE A 10 4.25 -54.91 -2.35
N ILE A 11 3.99 -55.49 -1.17
CA ILE A 11 3.51 -54.76 0.01
C ILE A 11 4.53 -53.67 0.41
N MET A 12 5.82 -54.02 0.49
CA MET A 12 6.87 -53.06 0.80
C MET A 12 6.97 -51.92 -0.23
N GLN A 13 6.75 -52.23 -1.52
CA GLN A 13 6.77 -51.22 -2.58
C GLN A 13 5.56 -50.28 -2.49
N GLU A 14 4.39 -50.78 -2.12
CA GLU A 14 3.19 -49.97 -1.91
C GLU A 14 3.32 -49.07 -0.67
N GLU A 15 3.84 -49.59 0.43
CA GLU A 15 4.12 -48.81 1.64
C GLU A 15 5.09 -47.66 1.35
N LEU A 16 6.16 -47.92 0.58
CA LEU A 16 7.11 -46.88 0.19
C LEU A 16 6.44 -45.78 -0.65
N LYS A 17 5.57 -46.16 -1.60
CA LYS A 17 4.80 -45.19 -2.41
C LYS A 17 3.86 -44.35 -1.55
N GLN A 18 3.22 -44.95 -0.55
CA GLN A 18 2.35 -44.23 0.39
C GLN A 18 3.15 -43.22 1.22
N GLN A 19 4.31 -43.61 1.73
CA GLN A 19 5.19 -42.72 2.50
C GLN A 19 5.67 -41.52 1.68
N ILE A 20 6.08 -41.74 0.41
CA ILE A 20 6.48 -40.66 -0.51
C ILE A 20 5.34 -39.65 -0.70
N LYS A 21 4.10 -40.14 -0.87
CA LYS A 21 2.92 -39.28 -1.06
C LYS A 21 2.63 -38.42 0.16
N ILE A 22 2.79 -38.97 1.37
CA ILE A 22 2.60 -38.24 2.63
C ILE A 22 3.64 -37.11 2.73
N LEU A 23 4.92 -37.42 2.52
CA LEU A 23 6.01 -36.43 2.58
C LEU A 23 5.80 -35.28 1.58
N GLN A 24 5.38 -35.58 0.36
CA GLN A 24 5.07 -34.55 -0.65
C GLN A 24 3.96 -33.61 -0.19
N ASN A 25 2.90 -34.14 0.42
CA ASN A 25 1.80 -33.33 0.95
C ASN A 25 2.27 -32.42 2.10
N GLU A 26 3.10 -32.91 3.01
CA GLU A 26 3.65 -32.12 4.11
C GLU A 26 4.54 -30.97 3.63
N ILE A 27 5.38 -31.24 2.62
CA ILE A 27 6.21 -30.22 1.97
C ILE A 27 5.32 -29.16 1.32
N LEU A 28 4.27 -29.57 0.61
CA LEU A 28 3.35 -28.63 -0.04
C LEU A 28 2.60 -27.77 0.98
N GLN A 29 2.12 -28.38 2.07
CA GLN A 29 1.45 -27.67 3.16
C GLN A 29 2.37 -26.65 3.84
N THR A 30 3.61 -27.03 4.13
CA THR A 30 4.59 -26.12 4.75
C THR A 30 4.96 -24.97 3.82
N TYR A 31 5.10 -25.22 2.52
CA TYR A 31 5.32 -24.19 1.51
C TYR A 31 4.15 -23.19 1.43
N ASN A 32 2.91 -23.70 1.33
CA ASN A 32 1.71 -22.87 1.28
C ASN A 32 1.56 -22.01 2.54
N LYS A 33 1.83 -22.58 3.72
CA LYS A 33 1.80 -21.84 5.00
C LYS A 33 2.82 -20.69 5.03
N ARG A 34 4.01 -20.89 4.46
CA ARG A 34 5.06 -19.84 4.36
C ARG A 34 4.65 -18.74 3.38
N ILE A 35 4.09 -19.08 2.23
CA ILE A 35 3.56 -18.10 1.27
C ILE A 35 2.44 -17.27 1.89
N LEU A 36 1.47 -17.91 2.55
CA LEU A 36 0.35 -17.20 3.16
C LEU A 36 0.85 -16.22 4.24
N LYS A 37 1.85 -16.65 5.03
CA LYS A 37 2.49 -15.80 6.04
C LYS A 37 3.25 -14.61 5.42
N SER A 38 3.92 -14.79 4.29
CA SER A 38 4.63 -13.70 3.61
C SER A 38 3.66 -12.72 2.93
N GLN A 39 2.62 -13.23 2.27
CA GLN A 39 1.56 -12.41 1.67
C GLN A 39 0.82 -11.58 2.73
N ASN A 40 0.48 -12.17 3.88
CA ASN A 40 -0.18 -11.45 4.97
C ASN A 40 0.72 -10.39 5.64
N LYS A 41 2.04 -10.53 5.60
CA LYS A 41 2.97 -9.49 6.07
C LYS A 41 3.13 -8.32 5.10
N LEU A 42 2.94 -8.57 3.80
CA LEU A 42 3.08 -7.55 2.75
C LEU A 42 1.80 -6.71 2.57
N GLN A 43 0.63 -7.26 2.88
CA GLN A 43 -0.66 -6.61 2.60
C GLN A 43 -1.04 -5.40 3.48
N PRO A 44 -0.68 -5.28 4.78
CA PRO A 44 -1.06 -4.10 5.56
C PRO A 44 -0.32 -2.83 5.12
N ARG A 45 0.93 -2.95 4.69
CA ARG A 45 1.79 -1.80 4.33
C ARG A 45 1.68 -1.38 2.86
N LEU A 46 1.28 -2.28 1.97
CA LEU A 46 1.19 -1.99 0.53
C LEU A 46 -0.22 -1.54 0.09
N ARG A 47 -1.27 -1.85 0.86
CA ARG A 47 -2.65 -1.42 0.54
C ARG A 47 -2.88 0.08 0.82
N GLN A 48 -2.25 0.69 1.82
CA GLN A 48 -2.33 2.15 2.05
C GLN A 48 -1.44 3.01 1.12
N ARG A 49 -1.03 2.49 -0.03
CA ARG A 49 -0.54 3.32 -1.14
C ARG A 49 -1.68 3.97 -1.92
N ASP A 50 -2.90 3.88 -1.40
CA ASP A 50 -4.10 4.40 -2.03
C ASP A 50 -4.05 5.92 -2.21
N ARG A 51 -4.54 6.29 -3.39
CA ARG A 51 -4.80 7.64 -3.90
C ARG A 51 -5.25 8.59 -2.78
N TRP A 52 -4.78 9.83 -2.82
CA TRP A 52 -5.30 10.89 -1.94
C TRP A 52 -6.78 11.09 -2.20
N THR A 53 -7.59 10.98 -1.15
CA THR A 53 -9.03 11.31 -1.22
C THR A 53 -9.24 12.80 -0.98
N ALA A 54 -10.39 13.32 -1.39
CA ALA A 54 -10.75 14.72 -1.16
C ALA A 54 -10.80 15.05 0.35
N ASP A 55 -11.20 14.10 1.20
CA ASP A 55 -11.27 14.31 2.64
C ASP A 55 -9.89 14.31 3.30
N GLU A 56 -8.95 13.49 2.79
CA GLU A 56 -7.55 13.54 3.21
C GLU A 56 -6.90 14.88 2.83
N ASP A 57 -7.19 15.41 1.63
CA ASP A 57 -6.72 16.74 1.21
C ASP A 57 -7.36 17.86 2.07
N LYS A 58 -8.65 17.78 2.39
CA LYS A 58 -9.31 18.74 3.29
C LYS A 58 -8.65 18.77 4.66
N LEU A 59 -8.38 17.60 5.24
CA LEU A 59 -7.74 17.48 6.55
C LEU A 59 -6.31 18.02 6.52
N LEU A 60 -5.57 17.75 5.45
CA LEU A 60 -4.24 18.31 5.22
C LEU A 60 -4.27 19.85 5.17
N ILE A 61 -5.26 20.41 4.46
CA ILE A 61 -5.45 21.87 4.35
C ILE A 61 -5.84 22.48 5.70
N GLN A 62 -6.69 21.83 6.48
CA GLN A 62 -7.03 22.30 7.83
C GLN A 62 -5.81 22.31 8.75
N GLN A 63 -5.00 21.25 8.73
CA GLN A 63 -3.76 21.21 9.54
C GLN A 63 -2.74 22.26 9.08
N LEU A 64 -2.63 22.49 7.77
CA LEU A 64 -1.86 23.60 7.21
C LEU A 64 -2.35 24.97 7.71
N GLN A 65 -3.67 25.18 7.80
CA GLN A 65 -4.24 26.42 8.31
C GLN A 65 -3.90 26.65 9.79
N ILE A 66 -3.88 25.58 10.60
CA ILE A 66 -3.63 25.67 12.05
C ILE A 66 -2.14 25.87 12.34
N HIS A 67 -1.26 25.06 11.74
CA HIS A 67 0.15 25.01 12.12
C HIS A 67 1.09 25.69 11.10
N GLY A 68 0.58 26.07 9.93
CA GLY A 68 1.42 26.53 8.82
C GLY A 68 2.34 25.43 8.26
N ILE A 69 3.13 25.77 7.26
CA ILE A 69 4.03 24.81 6.60
C ILE A 69 5.20 24.37 7.46
N LYS A 70 5.62 25.23 8.39
CA LYS A 70 6.66 24.89 9.35
C LYS A 70 6.22 23.80 10.33
N GLY A 71 4.91 23.59 10.45
CA GLY A 71 4.30 22.52 11.26
C GLY A 71 4.03 21.23 10.51
N GLN A 72 4.63 21.00 9.33
CA GLN A 72 4.38 19.79 8.54
C GLN A 72 4.65 18.48 9.29
N ASP A 73 5.57 18.49 10.26
CA ASP A 73 5.88 17.33 11.10
C ASP A 73 4.79 17.04 12.15
N LEU A 74 3.87 17.99 12.36
CA LEU A 74 2.70 17.87 13.23
C LEU A 74 1.46 17.34 12.48
N PHE A 75 1.55 17.18 11.15
CA PHE A 75 0.41 16.74 10.36
C PHE A 75 0.18 15.25 10.56
N ASN A 76 -0.95 14.93 11.20
CA ASN A 76 -1.36 13.57 11.45
C ASN A 76 -2.57 13.24 10.58
N ILE A 77 -2.33 12.47 9.52
CA ILE A 77 -3.38 11.91 8.67
C ILE A 77 -3.42 10.41 8.94
N PRO A 78 -4.51 9.85 9.50
CA PRO A 78 -4.54 8.47 10.03
C PRO A 78 -4.14 7.36 9.03
N THR A 79 -4.25 7.64 7.74
CA THR A 79 -4.01 6.70 6.63
C THR A 79 -2.70 6.97 5.88
N LYS A 80 -1.97 8.04 6.21
CA LYS A 80 -0.76 8.46 5.48
C LYS A 80 0.44 8.59 6.42
N SER A 81 1.58 8.13 5.95
CA SER A 81 2.86 8.40 6.58
C SER A 81 3.29 9.86 6.39
N ALA A 82 4.12 10.38 7.31
CA ALA A 82 4.68 11.74 7.21
C ALA A 82 5.36 12.01 5.84
N ASN A 83 6.06 11.03 5.28
CA ASN A 83 6.66 11.15 3.94
C ASN A 83 5.60 11.33 2.85
N GLN A 84 4.49 10.58 2.89
CA GLN A 84 3.39 10.75 1.93
C GLN A 84 2.76 12.13 2.04
N VAL A 85 2.60 12.64 3.26
CA VAL A 85 2.11 14.00 3.54
C VAL A 85 3.04 15.04 2.93
N TYR A 86 4.35 14.93 3.18
CA TYR A 86 5.36 15.81 2.60
C TYR A 86 5.31 15.85 1.07
N TYR A 87 5.27 14.69 0.41
CA TYR A 87 5.19 14.63 -1.05
C TYR A 87 3.88 15.23 -1.58
N ARG A 88 2.76 15.04 -0.87
CA ARG A 88 1.47 15.63 -1.26
C ARG A 88 1.50 17.15 -1.14
N LEU A 89 2.03 17.69 -0.05
CA LEU A 89 2.21 19.13 0.15
C LEU A 89 3.05 19.74 -0.97
N ARG A 90 4.16 19.09 -1.33
CA ARG A 90 5.01 19.51 -2.45
C ARG A 90 4.24 19.53 -3.77
N TYR A 91 3.44 18.51 -4.03
CA TYR A 91 2.60 18.44 -5.23
C TYR A 91 1.54 19.56 -5.25
N LEU A 92 0.78 19.75 -4.17
CA LEU A 92 -0.26 20.79 -4.09
C LEU A 92 0.34 22.20 -4.27
N LYS A 93 1.51 22.46 -3.69
CA LYS A 93 2.28 23.69 -3.92
C LYS A 93 2.60 23.88 -5.40
N GLN A 94 3.10 22.85 -6.07
CA GLN A 94 3.47 22.92 -7.49
C GLN A 94 2.24 23.18 -8.38
N VAL A 95 1.13 22.48 -8.13
CA VAL A 95 -0.13 22.69 -8.86
C VAL A 95 -0.64 24.11 -8.67
N TYR A 96 -0.60 24.65 -7.45
CA TYR A 96 -0.98 26.03 -7.20
C TYR A 96 -0.10 27.05 -7.94
N LEU A 97 1.22 26.86 -7.91
CA LEU A 97 2.15 27.73 -8.64
C LEU A 97 1.91 27.68 -10.16
N GLN A 98 1.60 26.50 -10.70
CA GLN A 98 1.23 26.33 -12.10
C GLN A 98 -0.11 26.99 -12.44
N GLN A 99 -1.13 26.88 -11.59
CA GLN A 99 -2.41 27.58 -11.80
C GLN A 99 -2.28 29.10 -11.76
N LYS A 100 -1.34 29.60 -10.97
CA LYS A 100 -1.01 31.03 -10.89
C LYS A 100 -0.29 31.53 -12.16
N SER A 101 0.52 30.69 -12.80
CA SER A 101 1.09 30.97 -14.13
C SER A 101 0.10 30.72 -15.28
N VAL A 102 -0.93 29.88 -15.08
CA VAL A 102 -1.92 29.45 -16.09
C VAL A 102 -3.22 30.25 -15.98
N HIS A 103 -3.11 31.56 -15.73
CA HIS A 103 -4.14 32.51 -16.19
C HIS A 103 -4.03 32.82 -17.70
N GLU A 104 -3.22 32.08 -18.46
CA GLU A 104 -3.22 32.16 -19.92
C GLU A 104 -3.81 30.94 -20.64
N HIS A 105 -3.62 29.67 -20.27
CA HIS A 105 -4.21 28.57 -21.07
C HIS A 105 -4.61 27.29 -20.30
N THR A 106 -5.93 27.14 -20.10
CA THR A 106 -6.76 25.91 -20.14
C THR A 106 -6.50 24.67 -19.24
N LYS A 107 -7.61 24.23 -18.62
CA LYS A 107 -8.05 22.88 -18.20
C LYS A 107 -7.08 22.04 -17.34
N PHE A 108 -7.16 22.23 -16.02
CA PHE A 108 -6.62 21.32 -14.99
C PHE A 108 -7.78 20.56 -14.31
N ASP A 109 -7.56 19.28 -13.98
CA ASP A 109 -8.54 18.31 -13.46
C ASP A 109 -9.57 18.89 -12.48
N GLN A 110 -10.85 18.73 -12.82
CA GLN A 110 -12.00 19.31 -12.11
C GLN A 110 -12.31 18.65 -10.74
N ASN A 111 -11.49 17.72 -10.27
CA ASN A 111 -11.76 16.92 -9.07
C ASN A 111 -10.97 17.33 -7.82
N ILE A 112 -10.13 18.37 -7.89
CA ILE A 112 -9.42 18.89 -6.71
C ILE A 112 -10.02 20.25 -6.35
N ASP A 113 -10.80 20.29 -5.27
CA ASP A 113 -11.33 21.53 -4.72
C ASP A 113 -10.23 22.34 -4.04
N LEU A 114 -9.57 23.18 -4.83
CA LEU A 114 -8.49 24.08 -4.41
C LEU A 114 -9.02 25.40 -3.82
N SER A 115 -10.33 25.57 -3.63
CA SER A 115 -10.91 26.82 -3.09
C SER A 115 -10.33 27.17 -1.72
N CYS A 116 -10.19 26.18 -0.84
CA CYS A 116 -9.59 26.33 0.48
C CYS A 116 -8.07 26.58 0.43
N PHE A 117 -7.36 26.04 -0.58
CA PHE A 117 -5.92 26.27 -0.76
C PHE A 117 -5.62 27.67 -1.31
N LYS A 118 -6.50 28.22 -2.16
CA LYS A 118 -6.39 29.61 -2.68
C LYS A 118 -6.45 30.65 -1.55
N LEU A 119 -7.32 30.44 -0.55
CA LEU A 119 -7.41 31.32 0.62
C LEU A 119 -6.13 31.31 1.46
N PHE A 120 -5.53 30.13 1.67
CA PHE A 120 -4.30 29.99 2.45
C PHE A 120 -3.07 30.58 1.74
N CYS A 121 -2.90 30.33 0.44
CA CYS A 121 -1.74 30.84 -0.30
C CYS A 121 -1.72 32.36 -0.50
N LYS A 122 -2.87 33.04 -0.40
CA LYS A 122 -2.91 34.52 -0.38
C LYS A 122 -2.37 35.11 0.93
N GLN A 123 -2.44 34.38 2.03
CA GLN A 123 -2.21 34.92 3.38
C GLN A 123 -0.85 34.54 3.99
N TYR A 124 -0.18 33.50 3.49
CA TYR A 124 1.02 32.95 4.14
C TYR A 124 2.21 32.66 3.21
N TRP A 125 2.11 32.98 1.92
CA TRP A 125 3.15 32.68 0.91
C TRP A 125 3.65 33.90 0.13
N TYR A 126 3.24 35.10 0.55
CA TYR A 126 3.73 36.39 0.07
C TYR A 126 4.23 37.20 1.25
#